data_AF-A0A7C3ZB48-F1
#
_entry.id   AF-A0A7C3ZB48-F1
#
_cell.length_a   1.000
_cell.length_b   1.000
_cell.length_c   1.000
_cell.angle_alpha   90.00
_cell.angle_beta   90.00
_cell.angle_gamma   90.00
#
_symmetry.space_group_name_H-M   'P 1'
#
loop_
_entity.id
_entity.type
_entity.pdbx_description
1 polymer ?
#
loop_
_entity_poly.entity_id
_entity_poly.type
_entity_poly.pdbx_seq_one_letter_code
_entity_poly.pdbx_strand_id
1 'polypeptide(L)'
;MSEILPTNSYRFILAGLLAAAMSTIDSEVQICNSVVFIDIQKYLKLSEKGMLAFARALAIVVVIICTLITLYPLPIIIEFSAYCWGILGVLYFAPMLLGLYWRRVNKWGVASGVFGGLIVFAIWQMLWGTRIYGIQPFGVGVLVSILLTFIVSAVTKPPPEECLKMYFSSR
;
A
#
# COMPACT_ATOMS: atom_id res chain seq x y z
N MET A 1 23.39 -17.77 15.23
CA MET A 1 23.99 -16.87 14.20
C MET A 1 25.35 -16.32 14.63
N SER A 2 25.60 -16.10 15.92
CA SER A 2 26.93 -15.77 16.49
C SER A 2 27.94 -16.94 16.43
N GLU A 3 27.48 -18.17 16.27
CA GLU A 3 28.31 -19.39 16.25
C GLU A 3 28.90 -19.74 14.88
N ILE A 4 28.43 -19.11 13.79
CA ILE A 4 28.71 -19.57 12.41
C ILE A 4 29.65 -18.61 11.67
N LEU A 5 29.85 -17.38 12.16
CA LEU A 5 30.57 -16.32 11.44
C LEU A 5 31.77 -15.80 12.24
N PRO A 6 32.92 -15.54 11.59
CA PRO A 6 34.05 -14.85 12.22
C PRO A 6 33.61 -13.52 12.83
N THR A 7 34.10 -13.20 14.03
CA THR A 7 33.64 -12.05 14.85
C THR A 7 33.64 -10.71 14.09
N ASN A 8 34.57 -10.53 13.15
CA ASN A 8 34.65 -9.31 12.32
C ASN A 8 33.54 -9.27 11.26
N SER A 9 33.29 -10.37 10.55
CA SER A 9 32.27 -10.48 9.50
C SER A 9 30.85 -10.31 10.05
N TYR A 10 30.61 -10.80 11.27
CA TYR A 10 29.32 -10.65 11.96
C TYR A 10 28.91 -9.19 12.14
N ARG A 11 29.84 -8.31 12.54
CA ARG A 11 29.57 -6.87 12.74
C ARG A 11 29.21 -6.16 11.43
N PHE A 12 29.89 -6.48 10.34
CA PHE A 12 29.58 -5.93 9.02
C PHE A 12 28.20 -6.36 8.53
N ILE A 13 27.82 -7.62 8.73
CA ILE A 13 26.51 -8.13 8.33
C ILE A 13 25.40 -7.44 9.13
N LEU A 14 25.56 -7.28 10.44
CA LEU A 14 24.59 -6.53 11.26
C LEU A 14 24.48 -5.07 10.84
N ALA A 15 25.61 -4.39 10.60
CA ALA A 15 25.61 -3.02 10.12
C ALA A 15 24.90 -2.90 8.75
N GLY A 16 25.13 -3.85 7.84
CA GLY A 16 24.45 -3.93 6.55
C GLY A 16 22.94 -4.16 6.67
N LEU A 17 22.50 -5.05 7.57
CA LEU A 17 21.08 -5.29 7.84
C LEU A 17 20.39 -4.04 8.41
N LEU A 18 21.03 -3.35 9.35
CA LEU A 18 20.54 -2.10 9.90
C LEU A 18 20.46 -1.00 8.83
N ALA A 19 21.49 -0.88 7.99
CA ALA A 19 21.51 0.08 6.89
C ALA A 19 20.37 -0.19 5.88
N ALA A 20 20.11 -1.45 5.53
CA ALA A 20 19.01 -1.83 4.65
C ALA A 20 17.62 -1.58 5.25
N ALA A 21 17.45 -1.79 6.56
CA ALA A 21 16.21 -1.45 7.24
C ALA A 21 15.99 0.07 7.25
N MET A 22 17.03 0.86 7.53
CA MET A 22 16.96 2.32 7.53
C MET A 22 16.65 2.88 6.12
N SER A 23 17.19 2.30 5.05
CA SER A 23 16.88 2.75 3.69
C SER A 23 15.42 2.50 3.29
N THR A 24 14.81 1.44 3.81
CA THR A 24 13.40 1.14 3.59
C THR A 24 12.52 2.17 4.31
N ILE A 25 12.80 2.43 5.59
CA ILE A 25 12.08 3.42 6.39
C ILE A 25 12.19 4.82 5.76
N ASP A 26 13.38 5.22 5.31
CA ASP A 26 13.59 6.51 4.65
C ASP A 26 12.73 6.65 3.39
N SER A 27 12.67 5.60 2.56
CA SER A 27 11.84 5.59 1.35
C SER A 27 10.35 5.70 1.68
N GLU A 28 9.86 4.98 2.68
CA GLU A 28 8.46 5.02 3.10
C GLU A 28 8.07 6.39 3.68
N VAL A 29 8.91 6.98 4.53
CA VAL A 29 8.69 8.34 5.07
C VAL A 29 8.71 9.38 3.95
N GLN A 30 9.59 9.22 2.97
CA GLN A 30 9.67 10.12 1.83
C GLN A 30 8.44 10.03 0.94
N ILE A 31 7.87 8.83 0.72
CA ILE A 31 6.59 8.67 0.02
C ILE A 31 5.47 9.42 0.74
N CYS A 32 5.38 9.31 2.07
CA CYS A 32 4.42 10.06 2.87
C CYS A 32 4.58 11.58 2.67
N ASN A 33 5.81 12.08 2.68
CA ASN A 33 6.08 13.49 2.39
C ASN A 33 5.60 13.88 0.99
N SER A 34 5.91 13.08 -0.04
CA SER A 34 5.45 13.35 -1.41
C SER A 34 3.93 13.44 -1.52
N VAL A 35 3.19 12.56 -0.84
CA VAL A 35 1.71 12.62 -0.78
C VAL A 35 1.23 13.93 -0.15
N VAL A 36 1.87 14.38 0.93
CA VAL A 36 1.53 15.68 1.55
C VAL A 36 1.72 16.83 0.55
N PHE A 37 2.85 16.85 -0.17
CA PHE A 37 3.14 17.90 -1.15
C PHE A 37 2.24 17.83 -2.39
N ILE A 38 1.92 16.66 -2.91
CA ILE A 38 1.15 16.52 -4.15
C ILE A 38 -0.36 16.65 -3.90
N ASP A 39 -0.86 15.99 -2.85
CA ASP A 39 -2.29 15.85 -2.61
C ASP A 39 -2.80 16.84 -1.55
N ILE A 40 -2.08 17.02 -0.44
CA ILE A 40 -2.55 17.84 0.68
C ILE A 40 -2.25 19.33 0.47
N GLN A 41 -1.19 19.68 -0.24
CA GLN A 41 -0.80 21.08 -0.49
C GLN A 41 -1.92 21.93 -1.08
N LYS A 42 -2.75 21.33 -1.95
CA LYS A 42 -3.88 21.98 -2.60
C LYS A 42 -4.93 22.49 -1.60
N TYR A 43 -5.01 21.86 -0.43
CA TYR A 43 -5.99 22.17 0.61
C TYR A 43 -5.44 23.10 1.70
N LEU A 44 -4.16 22.97 2.07
CA LEU A 44 -3.59 23.70 3.21
C LEU A 44 -3.05 25.10 2.87
N LYS A 45 -2.88 25.45 1.59
CA LYS A 45 -2.44 26.80 1.10
C LYS A 45 -1.32 27.46 1.93
N LEU A 46 -0.36 26.67 2.42
CA LEU A 46 0.79 27.16 3.17
C LEU A 46 1.85 27.72 2.22
N SER A 47 2.74 28.58 2.75
CA SER A 47 3.98 28.92 2.05
C SER A 47 4.88 27.69 1.89
N GLU A 48 5.83 27.71 0.95
CA GLU A 48 6.74 26.59 0.71
C GLU A 48 7.49 26.15 1.99
N LYS A 49 8.00 27.11 2.76
CA LYS A 49 8.63 26.86 4.07
C LYS A 49 7.65 26.25 5.07
N GLY A 50 6.41 26.72 5.10
CA GLY A 50 5.35 26.20 5.96
C GLY A 50 4.95 24.77 5.59
N MET A 51 4.87 24.46 4.30
CA MET A 51 4.59 23.10 3.81
C MET A 51 5.71 22.13 4.19
N LEU A 52 6.97 22.55 4.03
CA LEU A 52 8.11 21.73 4.43
C LEU A 52 8.13 21.43 5.93
N ALA A 53 7.83 22.44 6.76
CA ALA A 53 7.72 22.26 8.21
C ALA A 53 6.58 21.31 8.57
N PHE A 54 5.42 21.45 7.92
CA PHE A 54 4.26 20.58 8.13
C PHE A 54 4.55 19.13 7.76
N ALA A 55 5.13 18.88 6.58
CA ALA A 55 5.50 17.52 6.14
C ALA A 55 6.49 16.86 7.10
N ARG A 56 7.52 17.59 7.54
CA ARG A 56 8.49 17.10 8.54
C ARG A 56 7.84 16.79 9.88
N ALA A 57 6.93 17.65 10.36
CA ALA A 57 6.21 17.41 11.61
C ALA A 57 5.34 16.15 11.51
N LEU A 58 4.63 15.96 10.39
CA LEU A 58 3.84 14.75 10.14
C LEU A 58 4.72 13.50 10.11
N ALA A 59 5.86 13.56 9.42
CA ALA A 59 6.82 12.45 9.38
C ALA A 59 7.30 12.06 10.78
N ILE A 60 7.64 13.03 11.64
CA ILE A 60 8.03 12.78 13.03
C ILE A 60 6.90 12.10 13.80
N VAL A 61 5.67 12.59 13.65
CA VAL A 61 4.48 12.00 14.31
C VAL A 61 4.28 10.54 13.87
N VAL A 62 4.40 10.25 12.57
CA VAL A 62 4.29 8.89 12.04
C VAL A 62 5.36 7.97 12.61
N VAL A 63 6.63 8.41 12.63
CA VAL A 63 7.74 7.63 13.19
C VAL A 63 7.53 7.33 14.68
N ILE A 64 7.02 8.29 15.45
CA ILE A 64 6.68 8.08 16.87
C ILE A 64 5.59 7.01 16.99
N ILE A 65 4.51 7.09 16.20
CA ILE A 65 3.43 6.09 16.24
C ILE A 65 3.95 4.70 15.87
N CYS A 66 4.76 4.57 14.80
CA CYS A 66 5.37 3.30 14.41
C CYS A 66 6.27 2.73 15.52
N THR A 67 7.05 3.58 16.19
CA THR A 67 7.90 3.18 17.31
C THR A 67 7.05 2.64 18.47
N LEU A 68 5.94 3.30 18.80
CA LEU A 68 5.01 2.84 19.84
C LEU A 68 4.35 1.50 19.47
N ILE A 69 3.95 1.31 18.22
CA ILE A 69 3.41 0.02 17.74
C ILE A 69 4.46 -1.09 17.82
N THR A 70 5.75 -0.74 17.70
CA THR A 70 6.85 -1.72 17.77
C THR A 70 7.08 -2.25 19.20
N LEU A 71 6.51 -1.60 20.22
CA LEU A 71 6.54 -2.08 21.61
C LEU A 71 5.66 -3.33 21.83
N TYR A 72 4.79 -3.66 20.88
CA TYR A 72 3.96 -4.87 20.92
C TYR A 72 4.78 -6.12 20.53
N PRO A 73 4.33 -7.33 20.92
CA PRO A 73 4.98 -8.57 20.54
C PRO A 73 5.17 -8.72 19.02
N LEU A 74 6.37 -9.15 18.61
CA LEU A 74 6.74 -9.31 17.19
C LEU A 74 5.73 -10.13 16.36
N PRO A 75 5.15 -11.25 16.85
CA PRO A 75 4.15 -11.99 16.06
C PRO A 75 2.92 -11.15 15.68
N ILE A 76 2.45 -10.30 16.58
CA ILE A 76 1.29 -9.42 16.34
C ILE A 76 1.65 -8.38 15.27
N ILE A 77 2.87 -7.83 15.30
CA ILE A 77 3.34 -6.87 14.32
C ILE A 77 3.42 -7.51 12.92
N ILE A 78 3.91 -8.74 12.83
CA ILE A 78 4.01 -9.47 11.56
C ILE A 78 2.61 -9.74 10.99
N GLU A 79 1.66 -10.18 11.81
CA GLU A 79 0.27 -10.41 11.37
C GLU A 79 -0.43 -9.12 10.95
N PHE A 80 -0.24 -8.04 11.73
CA PHE A 80 -0.78 -6.72 11.41
C PHE A 80 -0.22 -6.19 10.09
N SER A 81 1.10 -6.32 9.87
CA SER A 81 1.75 -5.93 8.62
C SER A 81 1.18 -6.73 7.43
N ALA A 82 1.05 -8.05 7.57
CA ALA A 82 0.45 -8.89 6.53
C ALA A 82 -1.00 -8.49 6.19
N TYR A 83 -1.77 -8.08 7.20
CA TYR A 83 -3.12 -7.56 7.02
C TYR A 83 -3.13 -6.23 6.23
N CYS A 84 -2.25 -5.29 6.58
CA CYS A 84 -2.08 -4.02 5.88
C CYS A 84 -1.66 -4.22 4.42
N TRP A 85 -0.68 -5.08 4.16
CA TRP A 85 -0.27 -5.44 2.79
C TRP A 85 -1.42 -6.03 1.98
N GLY A 86 -2.30 -6.81 2.62
CA GLY A 86 -3.48 -7.33 1.96
C GLY A 86 -4.48 -6.25 1.55
N ILE A 87 -4.73 -5.28 2.43
CA ILE A 87 -5.57 -4.11 2.13
C ILE A 87 -4.99 -3.30 0.96
N LEU A 88 -3.66 -3.05 0.98
CA LEU A 88 -2.98 -2.32 -0.09
C LEU A 88 -3.11 -3.05 -1.44
N GLY A 89 -3.01 -4.37 -1.46
CA GLY A 89 -3.24 -5.16 -2.67
C GLY A 89 -4.65 -4.97 -3.24
N VAL A 90 -5.67 -4.98 -2.38
CA VAL A 90 -7.07 -4.81 -2.79
C VAL A 90 -7.34 -3.40 -3.32
N LEU A 91 -6.81 -2.38 -2.63
CA LEU A 91 -7.01 -0.96 -2.93
C LEU A 91 -6.27 -0.50 -4.19
N TYR A 92 -4.99 -0.84 -4.28
CA TYR A 92 -4.09 -0.27 -5.28
C TYR A 92 -3.78 -1.25 -6.39
N PHE A 93 -3.31 -2.46 -6.05
CA PHE A 93 -2.78 -3.38 -7.04
C PHE A 93 -3.86 -3.80 -8.06
N ALA A 94 -5.04 -4.22 -7.58
CA ALA A 94 -6.10 -4.70 -8.46
C ALA A 94 -6.62 -3.61 -9.43
N PRO A 95 -7.03 -2.41 -8.97
CA PRO A 95 -7.49 -1.36 -9.88
C PRO A 95 -6.39 -0.78 -10.77
N MET A 96 -5.19 -0.58 -10.22
CA MET A 96 -4.07 0.02 -10.97
C MET A 96 -3.59 -0.89 -12.09
N LEU A 97 -3.47 -2.19 -11.82
CA LEU A 97 -3.08 -3.18 -12.84
C LEU A 97 -4.07 -3.17 -14.01
N LEU A 98 -5.36 -3.24 -13.74
CA LEU A 98 -6.38 -3.20 -14.79
C LEU A 98 -6.39 -1.84 -15.51
N GLY A 99 -6.26 -0.73 -14.78
CA GLY A 99 -6.30 0.63 -15.34
C GLY A 99 -5.16 0.92 -16.32
N LEU A 100 -3.98 0.32 -16.11
CA LEU A 100 -2.82 0.48 -16.99
C LEU A 100 -2.98 -0.25 -18.33
N TYR A 101 -3.65 -1.40 -18.35
CA TYR A 101 -3.74 -2.25 -19.55
C TYR A 101 -5.11 -2.21 -20.24
N TRP A 102 -6.16 -1.75 -19.56
CA TRP A 102 -7.52 -1.80 -20.09
C TRP A 102 -8.21 -0.43 -20.04
N ARG A 103 -8.46 0.12 -21.24
CA ARG A 103 -9.03 1.46 -21.45
C ARG A 103 -10.46 1.64 -20.91
N ARG A 104 -11.14 0.57 -20.50
CA ARG A 104 -12.53 0.64 -20.04
C ARG A 104 -12.68 0.76 -18.53
N VAL A 105 -11.59 0.66 -17.76
CA VAL A 105 -11.64 0.82 -16.30
C VAL A 105 -12.20 2.19 -15.95
N ASN A 106 -13.22 2.20 -15.09
CA ASN A 106 -13.90 3.42 -14.68
C ASN A 106 -14.14 3.47 -13.17
N LYS A 107 -14.54 4.64 -12.67
CA LYS A 107 -14.73 4.90 -11.24
C LYS A 107 -15.70 3.93 -10.53
N TRP A 108 -16.72 3.45 -11.24
CA TRP A 108 -17.70 2.52 -10.67
C TRP A 108 -17.11 1.14 -10.52
N GLY A 109 -16.36 0.67 -11.53
CA GLY A 109 -15.63 -0.59 -11.42
C GLY A 109 -14.60 -0.56 -10.31
N VAL A 110 -13.77 0.49 -10.25
CA VAL A 110 -12.77 0.63 -9.18
C VAL A 110 -13.42 0.65 -7.81
N ALA A 111 -14.51 1.42 -7.62
CA ALA A 111 -15.22 1.46 -6.35
C ALA A 111 -15.77 0.07 -5.97
N SER A 112 -16.47 -0.60 -6.87
CA SER A 112 -17.02 -1.95 -6.62
C SER A 112 -15.92 -2.97 -6.33
N GLY A 113 -14.79 -2.91 -7.04
CA GLY A 113 -13.63 -3.76 -6.78
C GLY A 113 -13.02 -3.54 -5.42
N VAL A 114 -12.73 -2.29 -5.08
CA VAL A 114 -12.16 -1.92 -3.78
C VAL A 114 -13.09 -2.35 -2.63
N PHE A 115 -14.36 -1.93 -2.65
CA PHE A 115 -15.28 -2.24 -1.56
C PHE A 115 -15.59 -3.73 -1.48
N GLY A 116 -15.87 -4.37 -2.62
CA GLY A 116 -16.17 -5.80 -2.65
C GLY A 116 -14.97 -6.66 -2.25
N GLY A 117 -13.77 -6.32 -2.72
CA GLY A 117 -12.53 -6.99 -2.33
C GLY A 117 -12.21 -6.82 -0.85
N LEU A 118 -12.42 -5.62 -0.28
CA LEU A 118 -12.20 -5.35 1.14
C LEU A 118 -13.20 -6.10 2.02
N ILE A 119 -14.48 -6.11 1.63
CA ILE A 119 -15.53 -6.86 2.34
C ILE A 119 -15.21 -8.35 2.34
N VAL A 120 -14.88 -8.92 1.17
CA VAL A 120 -14.52 -10.35 1.09
C VAL A 120 -13.26 -10.64 1.89
N PHE A 121 -12.25 -9.78 1.82
CA PHE A 121 -11.04 -9.92 2.63
C PHE A 121 -11.35 -9.92 4.13
N ALA A 122 -12.15 -8.97 4.61
CA ALA A 122 -12.52 -8.84 6.02
C ALA A 122 -13.38 -10.02 6.50
N ILE A 123 -14.43 -10.39 5.75
CA ILE A 123 -15.29 -11.53 6.07
C ILE A 123 -14.46 -12.82 6.09
N TRP A 124 -13.55 -12.98 5.14
CA TRP A 124 -12.73 -14.18 5.08
C TRP A 124 -11.84 -14.32 6.30
N GLN A 125 -11.17 -13.23 6.69
CA GLN A 125 -10.34 -13.18 7.90
C GLN A 125 -11.17 -13.49 9.16
N MET A 126 -12.40 -12.99 9.25
CA MET A 126 -13.28 -13.23 10.40
C MET A 126 -13.77 -14.67 10.49
N LEU A 127 -14.19 -15.27 9.38
CA LEU A 127 -14.82 -16.60 9.37
C LEU A 127 -13.81 -17.74 9.41
N TRP A 128 -12.65 -17.56 8.78
CA TRP A 128 -11.72 -18.65 8.54
C TRP A 128 -10.27 -18.35 8.94
N GLY A 129 -10.01 -17.18 9.52
CA GLY A 129 -8.68 -16.81 10.00
C GLY A 129 -7.67 -16.58 8.88
N THR A 130 -6.39 -16.68 9.24
CA THR A 130 -5.27 -16.21 8.41
C THR A 130 -4.86 -17.16 7.29
N ARG A 131 -5.28 -18.44 7.32
CA ARG A 131 -4.96 -19.45 6.29
C ARG A 131 -6.02 -20.54 6.20
N ILE A 132 -6.54 -20.77 4.99
CA ILE A 132 -7.28 -22.00 4.64
C ILE A 132 -6.60 -22.65 3.44
N TYR A 133 -6.27 -23.95 3.53
CA TYR A 133 -5.68 -24.73 2.41
C TYR A 133 -4.44 -24.08 1.75
N GLY A 134 -3.69 -23.26 2.51
CA GLY A 134 -2.52 -22.52 2.00
C GLY A 134 -2.84 -21.20 1.28
N ILE A 135 -4.12 -20.87 1.08
CA ILE A 135 -4.54 -19.59 0.50
C ILE A 135 -4.62 -18.55 1.62
N GLN A 136 -3.86 -17.46 1.44
CA GLN A 136 -3.97 -16.32 2.32
C GLN A 136 -5.18 -15.45 1.94
N PRO A 137 -5.93 -14.91 2.92
CA PRO A 137 -7.14 -14.13 2.72
C PRO A 137 -6.97 -12.96 1.76
N PHE A 138 -5.78 -12.33 1.75
CA PHE A 138 -5.50 -11.22 0.85
C PHE A 138 -5.59 -11.61 -0.63
N GLY A 139 -5.18 -12.83 -0.99
CA GLY A 139 -5.22 -13.31 -2.37
C GLY A 139 -6.66 -13.36 -2.87
N VAL A 140 -7.59 -13.83 -2.04
CA VAL A 140 -9.02 -13.87 -2.36
C VAL A 140 -9.58 -12.47 -2.52
N GLY A 141 -9.26 -11.55 -1.60
CA GLY A 141 -9.69 -10.15 -1.69
C GLY A 141 -9.21 -9.46 -2.96
N VAL A 142 -7.94 -9.65 -3.34
CA VAL A 142 -7.35 -9.09 -4.56
C VAL A 142 -8.04 -9.65 -5.81
N LEU A 143 -8.26 -10.96 -5.87
CA LEU A 143 -8.96 -11.59 -7.00
C LEU A 143 -10.38 -11.06 -7.15
N VAL A 144 -11.13 -10.94 -6.06
CA VAL A 144 -12.48 -10.35 -6.07
C VAL A 144 -12.43 -8.89 -6.53
N SER A 145 -11.45 -8.11 -6.07
CA SER A 145 -11.27 -6.72 -6.50
C SER A 145 -11.01 -6.61 -8.00
N ILE A 146 -10.15 -7.47 -8.56
CA ILE A 146 -9.88 -7.54 -10.00
C ILE A 146 -11.18 -7.90 -10.76
N LEU A 147 -11.87 -8.96 -10.35
CA LEU A 147 -13.07 -9.43 -11.03
C LEU A 147 -14.19 -8.39 -11.01
N LEU A 148 -14.47 -7.79 -9.85
CA LEU A 148 -15.50 -6.76 -9.73
C LEU A 148 -15.10 -5.49 -10.49
N THR A 149 -13.84 -5.07 -10.41
CA THR A 149 -13.35 -3.94 -11.22
C THR A 149 -13.55 -4.21 -12.70
N PHE A 150 -13.24 -5.42 -13.15
CA PHE A 150 -13.39 -5.83 -14.55
C PHE A 150 -14.86 -5.86 -14.98
N ILE A 151 -15.69 -6.64 -14.30
CA ILE A 151 -17.10 -6.87 -14.65
C ILE A 151 -17.88 -5.55 -14.58
N VAL A 152 -17.78 -4.81 -13.49
CA VAL A 152 -18.53 -3.57 -13.31
C VAL A 152 -18.06 -2.52 -14.32
N SER A 153 -16.76 -2.41 -14.61
CA SER A 153 -16.29 -1.51 -15.66
C SER A 153 -16.77 -1.92 -17.07
N ALA A 154 -16.99 -3.21 -17.32
CA ALA A 154 -17.52 -3.72 -18.59
C ALA A 154 -19.01 -3.40 -18.79
N VAL A 155 -19.80 -3.31 -17.72
CA VAL A 155 -21.25 -3.07 -17.82
C VAL A 155 -21.67 -1.63 -17.52
N THR A 156 -20.77 -0.81 -16.98
CA THR A 156 -21.03 0.59 -16.67
C THR A 156 -20.49 1.55 -17.74
N LYS A 157 -20.79 2.84 -17.59
CA LYS A 157 -20.40 3.89 -18.54
C LYS A 157 -18.86 3.94 -18.69
N PRO A 158 -18.33 4.01 -19.92
CA PRO A 158 -16.90 4.11 -20.14
C PRO A 158 -16.33 5.41 -19.53
N PRO A 159 -15.03 5.43 -19.19
CA PRO A 159 -14.39 6.64 -18.69
C PRO A 159 -14.37 7.75 -19.76
N PRO A 160 -14.35 9.04 -19.37
CA PRO A 160 -14.25 10.16 -20.31
C PRO A 160 -13.02 10.06 -21.21
N GLU A 161 -13.16 10.40 -22.49
CA GLU A 161 -12.04 10.32 -23.45
C GLU A 161 -10.85 11.21 -23.07
N GLU A 162 -11.09 12.34 -22.42
CA GLU A 162 -10.04 13.25 -21.97
C GLU A 162 -9.03 12.54 -21.05
N CYS A 163 -9.54 11.72 -20.11
CA CYS A 163 -8.70 10.92 -19.22
C CYS A 163 -7.91 9.85 -19.98
N LEU A 164 -8.51 9.26 -21.03
CA LEU A 164 -7.85 8.22 -21.83
C LEU A 164 -6.76 8.78 -22.74
N LYS A 165 -6.93 9.97 -23.30
CA LYS A 165 -5.94 10.61 -24.18
C LYS A 165 -4.63 10.91 -23.46
N MET A 166 -4.67 11.23 -22.17
CA MET A 166 -3.44 11.48 -21.39
C MET A 166 -2.53 10.25 -21.29
N TYR A 167 -3.10 9.04 -21.25
CA TYR A 167 -2.34 7.80 -21.00
C TYR A 167 -2.25 6.84 -22.20
N PHE A 168 -3.21 6.89 -23.12
CA PHE A 168 -3.34 5.94 -24.25
C PHE A 168 -3.25 6.60 -25.64
N SER A 169 -2.78 7.85 -25.75
CA SER A 169 -2.68 8.58 -27.03
C SER A 169 -1.51 8.15 -27.93
N SER A 170 -0.57 7.34 -27.44
CA SER A 170 0.64 6.93 -28.18
C SER A 170 0.54 5.57 -28.89
N ARG A 171 -0.67 5.05 -29.12
CA ARG A 171 -0.93 3.84 -29.93
C ARG A 171 -2.06 4.04 -30.92
#